data_AF-A0A1B6M3S2-F1
#
_entry.id   AF-A0A1B6M3S2-F1
#
_cell.length_a   1.000
_cell.length_b   1.000
_cell.length_c   1.000
_cell.angle_alpha   90.00
_cell.angle_beta   90.00
_cell.angle_gamma   90.00
#
_symmetry.space_group_name_H-M   'P 1'
#
loop_
_entity.id
_entity.type
_entity.pdbx_description
1 polymer ?
#
loop_
_entity_poly.entity_id
_entity_poly.type
_entity_poly.pdbx_seq_one_letter_code
_entity_poly.pdbx_strand_id
1 'polypeptide(L)'
;KDVNDMSPEFITPNETAVPENIPMNTVVLAVKAVDRDEGRNSYIEYALSPDPAVAGMFSLGPVDGLLRVAGRLDREIRANYTLEVRAKDRGEPPRATKTNIFIRVLDENDNSPVFDPKQYSASVP
;
A
#
# COMPACT_ATOMS: atom_id res chain seq x y z
N LYS A 1 -3.78 1.82 32.17
CA LYS A 1 -4.62 1.21 31.12
C LYS A 1 -4.71 2.26 30.03
N ASP A 2 -4.16 1.96 28.87
CA ASP A 2 -4.13 2.88 27.73
C ASP A 2 -5.54 3.17 27.20
N VAL A 3 -5.76 4.37 26.67
CA VAL A 3 -7.03 4.85 26.12
C VAL A 3 -6.81 5.07 24.63
N ASN A 4 -7.71 4.56 23.78
CA ASN A 4 -7.60 4.66 22.31
C ASN A 4 -7.87 6.08 21.81
N ASP A 5 -6.91 6.98 21.98
CA ASP A 5 -7.02 8.40 21.66
C ASP A 5 -6.19 8.84 20.45
N MET A 6 -5.39 7.95 19.89
CA MET A 6 -4.71 8.14 18.61
C MET A 6 -5.47 7.44 17.48
N SER A 7 -5.32 7.95 16.26
CA SER A 7 -5.84 7.28 15.06
C SER A 7 -4.64 6.73 14.28
N PRO A 8 -4.80 5.61 13.55
CA PRO A 8 -3.75 5.11 12.66
C PRO A 8 -3.36 6.17 11.62
N GLU A 9 -2.07 6.38 11.42
CA GLU A 9 -1.51 7.32 10.45
C GLU A 9 -0.76 6.54 9.37
N PHE A 10 -1.12 6.73 8.10
CA PHE A 10 -0.40 6.09 7.00
C PHE A 10 0.97 6.73 6.81
N ILE A 11 2.02 5.90 6.81
CA ILE A 11 3.40 6.31 6.48
C ILE A 11 3.83 5.82 5.10
N THR A 12 2.92 5.16 4.39
CA THR A 12 3.16 4.64 3.04
C THR A 12 3.07 5.76 2.02
N PRO A 13 3.91 5.75 0.96
CA PRO A 13 3.69 6.60 -0.19
C PRO A 13 2.27 6.45 -0.75
N ASN A 14 1.71 7.57 -1.20
CA ASN A 14 0.40 7.62 -1.86
C ASN A 14 0.47 7.26 -3.35
N GLU A 15 1.65 7.00 -3.91
CA GLU A 15 1.83 6.67 -5.31
C GLU A 15 2.82 5.51 -5.47
N THR A 16 2.55 4.63 -6.43
CA THR A 16 3.43 3.54 -6.85
C THR A 16 3.22 3.22 -8.33
N ALA A 17 4.13 2.46 -8.92
CA ALA A 17 4.06 2.03 -10.30
C ALA A 17 4.31 0.52 -10.39
N VAL A 18 3.65 -0.14 -11.33
CA VAL A 18 3.76 -1.58 -11.55
C VAL A 18 3.73 -1.89 -13.04
N PRO A 19 4.58 -2.79 -13.56
CA PRO A 19 4.48 -3.20 -14.95
C PRO A 19 3.15 -3.87 -15.25
N GLU A 20 2.67 -3.73 -16.48
CA GLU A 20 1.63 -4.60 -17.00
C GLU A 20 2.12 -6.05 -17.12
N ASN A 21 1.18 -6.99 -17.38
CA ASN A 21 1.47 -8.41 -17.57
C ASN A 21 2.20 -9.13 -16.42
N ILE A 22 2.33 -8.51 -15.25
CA ILE A 22 2.90 -9.16 -14.08
C ILE A 22 2.04 -10.34 -13.61
N PRO A 23 2.66 -11.37 -13.01
CA PRO A 23 1.92 -12.49 -12.43
C PRO A 23 0.93 -12.02 -11.35
N MET A 24 -0.22 -12.68 -11.28
CA MET A 24 -1.14 -12.51 -10.16
C MET A 24 -0.43 -12.86 -8.83
N ASN A 25 -0.90 -12.25 -7.74
CA ASN A 25 -0.32 -12.27 -6.41
C ASN A 25 1.05 -11.59 -6.26
N THR A 26 1.59 -10.96 -7.30
CA THR A 26 2.78 -10.10 -7.18
C THR A 26 2.48 -8.94 -6.24
N VAL A 27 3.42 -8.67 -5.33
CA VAL A 27 3.33 -7.55 -4.38
C VAL A 27 3.66 -6.24 -5.11
N VAL A 28 2.74 -5.29 -5.06
CA VAL A 28 2.87 -3.95 -5.65
C VAL A 28 3.44 -2.96 -4.63
N LEU A 29 2.95 -3.03 -3.40
CA LEU A 29 3.27 -2.09 -2.33
C LEU A 29 3.01 -2.74 -0.97
N ALA A 30 3.86 -2.44 0.01
CA ALA A 30 3.59 -2.77 1.40
C ALA A 30 2.95 -1.56 2.08
N VAL A 31 1.63 -1.63 2.31
CA VAL A 31 0.89 -0.60 3.02
C VAL A 31 1.16 -0.73 4.51
N LYS A 32 1.53 0.40 5.11
CA LYS A 32 1.85 0.57 6.50
C LYS A 32 1.22 1.84 7.05
N ALA A 33 0.46 1.66 8.11
CA ALA A 33 0.02 2.69 9.02
C ALA A 33 0.63 2.42 10.42
N VAL A 34 0.72 3.47 11.21
CA VAL A 34 1.24 3.43 12.58
C VAL A 34 0.21 4.08 13.49
N ASP A 35 -0.11 3.39 14.57
CA ASP A 35 -0.88 3.92 15.68
C ASP A 35 0.06 4.03 16.89
N ARG A 36 -0.04 5.14 17.63
CA ARG A 36 0.87 5.46 18.74
C ARG A 36 0.31 5.04 20.10
N ASP A 37 -0.83 4.36 20.12
CA ASP A 37 -1.43 3.76 21.32
C ASP A 37 -0.71 2.45 21.74
N GLU A 38 -1.00 1.92 22.93
CA GLU A 38 -0.34 0.73 23.47
C GLU A 38 -1.15 -0.57 23.29
N GLY A 39 -0.46 -1.67 23.05
CA GLY A 39 -1.04 -3.02 23.12
C GLY A 39 -2.08 -3.27 22.03
N ARG A 40 -3.32 -3.59 22.42
CA ARG A 40 -4.34 -3.97 21.42
C ARG A 40 -4.76 -2.80 20.52
N ASN A 41 -4.67 -1.59 21.06
CA ASN A 41 -5.03 -0.35 20.37
C ASN A 41 -4.08 -0.07 19.19
N SER A 42 -2.86 -0.62 19.20
CA SER A 42 -1.91 -0.47 18.08
C SER A 42 -2.03 -1.53 16.99
N TYR A 43 -2.93 -2.52 17.12
CA TYR A 43 -3.13 -3.52 16.04
C TYR A 43 -4.01 -2.94 14.95
N ILE A 44 -3.40 -2.74 13.78
CA ILE A 44 -4.05 -2.18 12.62
C ILE A 44 -4.48 -3.29 11.67
N GLU A 45 -5.73 -3.23 11.24
CA GLU A 45 -6.25 -4.00 10.12
C GLU A 45 -6.40 -3.11 8.89
N TYR A 46 -5.98 -3.66 7.75
CA TYR A 46 -6.08 -2.99 6.46
C TYR A 46 -7.23 -3.53 5.62
N ALA A 47 -7.88 -2.67 4.85
CA ALA A 47 -8.89 -3.07 3.89
C ALA A 47 -8.91 -2.11 2.69
N LEU A 48 -9.23 -2.64 1.51
CA LEU A 48 -9.62 -1.81 0.38
C LEU A 48 -11.08 -1.38 0.56
N SER A 49 -11.36 -0.10 0.34
CA SER A 49 -12.74 0.35 0.23
C SER A 49 -13.37 -0.25 -1.04
N PRO A 50 -14.65 -0.65 -0.98
CA PRO A 50 -15.35 -1.19 -2.15
C PRO A 50 -15.44 -0.14 -3.26
N ASP A 51 -14.84 -0.44 -4.41
CA ASP A 51 -14.96 0.37 -5.62
C ASP A 51 -15.17 -0.56 -6.83
N PRO A 52 -16.36 -0.52 -7.47
CA PRO A 52 -16.66 -1.34 -8.65
C PRO A 52 -15.69 -1.12 -9.82
N ALA A 53 -15.08 0.06 -9.93
CA ALA A 53 -14.18 0.36 -11.03
C ALA A 53 -12.86 -0.43 -10.93
N VAL A 54 -12.43 -0.80 -9.73
CA VAL A 54 -11.14 -1.49 -9.49
C VAL A 54 -11.32 -2.87 -8.85
N ALA A 55 -12.57 -3.30 -8.70
CA ALA A 55 -12.94 -4.58 -8.10
C ALA A 55 -12.24 -5.75 -8.80
N GLY A 56 -11.59 -6.60 -8.01
CA GLY A 56 -10.88 -7.78 -8.53
C GLY A 56 -9.52 -7.50 -9.17
N MET A 57 -9.10 -6.23 -9.30
CA MET A 57 -7.79 -5.89 -9.88
C MET A 57 -6.66 -5.98 -8.85
N PHE A 58 -6.96 -5.63 -7.59
CA PHE A 58 -6.02 -5.64 -6.49
C PHE A 58 -6.62 -6.31 -5.26
N SER A 59 -5.77 -6.89 -4.43
CA SER A 59 -6.10 -7.40 -3.10
C SER A 59 -5.14 -6.82 -2.07
N LEU A 60 -5.64 -6.54 -0.87
CA LEU A 60 -4.83 -6.06 0.24
C LEU A 60 -4.92 -7.06 1.38
N GLY A 61 -3.79 -7.56 1.83
CA GLY A 61 -3.77 -8.44 2.98
C GLY A 61 -4.09 -7.68 4.27
N PRO A 62 -5.05 -8.16 5.08
CA PRO A 62 -5.59 -7.38 6.19
C PRO A 62 -4.63 -7.22 7.37
N VAL A 63 -3.61 -8.07 7.45
CA VAL A 63 -2.64 -8.10 8.57
C VAL A 63 -1.22 -7.77 8.10
N ASP A 64 -0.79 -8.31 6.97
CA ASP A 64 0.55 -8.07 6.41
C ASP A 64 0.65 -6.72 5.67
N GLY A 65 -0.50 -6.10 5.34
CA GLY A 65 -0.56 -4.85 4.60
C GLY A 65 -0.06 -4.98 3.15
N LEU A 66 0.11 -6.20 2.63
CA LEU A 66 0.65 -6.40 1.28
C LEU A 66 -0.44 -6.17 0.24
N LEU A 67 -0.27 -5.12 -0.56
CA LEU A 67 -1.08 -4.86 -1.74
C LEU A 67 -0.56 -5.71 -2.89
N ARG A 68 -1.41 -6.57 -3.44
CA ARG A 68 -1.08 -7.53 -4.48
C ARG A 68 -1.98 -7.39 -5.68
N VAL A 69 -1.47 -7.74 -6.85
CA VAL A 69 -2.29 -7.82 -8.06
C VAL A 69 -3.17 -9.05 -8.00
N ALA A 70 -4.46 -8.87 -8.26
CA ALA A 70 -5.46 -9.94 -8.32
C ALA A 70 -6.01 -10.15 -9.74
N GLY A 71 -5.97 -9.10 -10.58
CA GLY A 71 -6.43 -9.13 -11.97
C GLY A 71 -5.30 -8.95 -12.97
N ARG A 72 -5.58 -9.13 -14.27
CA ARG A 72 -4.61 -8.82 -15.33
C ARG A 72 -4.55 -7.30 -15.52
N LEU A 73 -3.35 -6.73 -15.42
CA LEU A 73 -3.09 -5.33 -15.73
C LEU A 73 -2.70 -5.21 -17.20
N ASP A 74 -3.38 -4.30 -17.89
CA ASP A 74 -3.19 -3.98 -19.30
C ASP A 74 -3.24 -2.45 -19.40
N ARG A 75 -2.13 -1.86 -19.83
CA ARG A 75 -1.95 -0.41 -19.82
C ARG A 75 -2.83 0.27 -20.87
N GLU A 76 -3.05 -0.37 -22.01
CA GLU A 76 -3.90 0.12 -23.11
C GLU A 76 -5.38 0.17 -22.71
N ILE A 77 -5.82 -0.77 -21.87
CA ILE A 77 -7.17 -0.75 -21.29
C ILE A 77 -7.26 0.30 -20.17
N ARG A 78 -6.30 0.30 -19.24
CA ARG A 78 -6.29 1.21 -18.09
C ARG A 78 -4.90 1.44 -17.53
N ALA A 79 -4.37 2.62 -17.81
CA ALA A 79 -3.04 3.04 -17.35
C ALA A 79 -2.97 3.38 -15.85
N ASN A 80 -4.07 3.78 -15.21
CA ASN A 80 -4.06 4.29 -13.83
C ASN A 80 -5.20 3.73 -12.97
N TYR A 81 -4.87 3.43 -11.71
CA TYR A 81 -5.83 3.01 -10.68
C TYR A 81 -5.68 3.90 -9.45
N THR A 82 -6.81 4.21 -8.81
CA THR A 82 -6.83 4.89 -7.51
C THR A 82 -7.53 3.96 -6.54
N LEU A 83 -6.82 3.51 -5.51
CA LEU A 83 -7.37 2.64 -4.48
C LEU A 83 -7.53 3.41 -3.18
N GLU A 84 -8.75 3.50 -2.66
CA GLU A 84 -8.96 3.99 -1.29
C GLU A 84 -8.67 2.85 -0.30
N VAL A 85 -7.64 3.04 0.53
CA VAL A 85 -7.21 2.10 1.56
C VAL A 85 -7.63 2.61 2.93
N ARG A 86 -8.17 1.72 3.74
CA ARG A 86 -8.57 1.98 5.12
C ARG A 86 -7.65 1.22 6.08
N ALA A 87 -7.14 1.93 7.08
CA ALA A 87 -6.48 1.38 8.26
C ALA A 87 -7.41 1.57 9.45
N LYS A 88 -7.66 0.50 10.21
CA LYS A 88 -8.56 0.51 11.37
C LYS A 88 -7.86 -0.13 12.56
N ASP A 89 -7.86 0.56 13.70
CA ASP A 89 -7.36 -0.01 14.94
C ASP A 89 -8.32 -1.05 15.54
N ARG A 90 -7.88 -1.76 16.57
CA ARG A 90 -8.69 -2.69 17.35
C ARG A 90 -9.07 -2.13 18.74
N GLY A 91 -9.03 -0.81 18.91
CA GLY A 91 -9.41 -0.13 20.14
C GLY A 91 -10.93 -0.07 20.34
N GLU A 92 -11.35 0.37 21.54
CA GLU A 92 -12.75 0.59 21.89
C GLU A 92 -12.94 2.03 22.40
N PRO A 93 -13.63 2.92 21.66
CA PRO A 93 -14.22 2.72 20.33
C PRO A 93 -13.14 2.62 19.23
N PRO A 94 -13.40 1.88 18.14
CA PRO A 94 -12.41 1.72 17.08
C PRO A 94 -12.29 2.98 16.25
N ARG A 95 -11.06 3.36 15.89
CA ARG A 95 -10.80 4.50 15.00
C ARG A 95 -10.24 3.99 13.68
N ALA A 96 -10.46 4.77 12.63
CA ALA A 96 -10.04 4.41 11.29
C ALA A 96 -9.64 5.64 10.49
N THR A 97 -8.62 5.45 9.66
CA THR A 97 -8.13 6.45 8.72
C THR A 97 -8.18 5.88 7.32
N LYS A 98 -8.36 6.75 6.32
CA LYS A 98 -8.39 6.40 4.91
C LYS A 98 -7.32 7.17 4.16
N THR A 99 -6.76 6.58 3.12
CA THR A 99 -5.85 7.24 2.18
C THR A 99 -6.09 6.72 0.77
N ASN A 100 -5.74 7.51 -0.23
CA ASN A 100 -5.78 7.08 -1.63
C ASN A 100 -4.37 6.70 -2.08
N ILE A 101 -4.25 5.52 -2.70
CA ILE A 101 -3.03 5.03 -3.33
C ILE A 101 -3.24 5.06 -4.85
N PHE A 102 -2.42 5.86 -5.53
CA PHE A 102 -2.36 5.95 -6.97
C PHE A 102 -1.39 4.89 -7.51
N ILE A 103 -1.85 4.08 -8.45
CA ILE A 103 -1.06 3.03 -9.08
C ILE A 103 -1.01 3.30 -10.56
N ARG A 104 0.20 3.48 -11.08
CA ARG A 104 0.46 3.63 -12.50
C ARG A 104 0.90 2.30 -13.11
N VAL A 105 0.23 1.90 -14.18
CA VAL A 105 0.64 0.73 -14.97
C VAL A 105 1.72 1.19 -15.96
N LEU A 106 2.88 0.55 -15.87
CA LEU A 106 4.02 0.78 -16.76
C LEU A 106 3.97 -0.22 -17.91
N ASP A 107 4.50 0.18 -19.07
CA ASP A 107 4.77 -0.74 -20.17
C ASP A 107 5.84 -1.75 -19.73
N GLU A 108 5.87 -2.96 -20.32
CA GLU A 108 6.81 -4.04 -19.96
C GLU A 108 8.30 -3.64 -20.07
N ASN A 109 8.62 -2.48 -20.64
CA ASN A 109 9.98 -1.98 -20.84
C ASN A 109 10.34 -0.68 -20.09
N ASP A 110 9.57 -0.28 -19.06
CA ASP A 110 9.75 1.02 -18.38
C ASP A 110 10.59 0.96 -17.07
N ASN A 111 11.31 -0.14 -16.79
CA ASN A 111 12.20 -0.26 -15.61
C ASN A 111 13.69 -0.20 -16.01
N SER A 112 14.21 0.99 -16.27
CA SER A 112 15.64 1.24 -16.04
C SER A 112 15.86 1.31 -14.51
N PRO A 113 16.81 0.57 -13.92
CA PRO A 113 16.98 0.52 -12.48
C PRO A 113 17.41 1.90 -11.93
N VAL A 114 16.66 2.44 -10.97
CA VAL A 114 17.13 3.57 -10.17
C VAL A 114 18.07 3.02 -9.11
N PHE A 115 19.38 3.08 -9.37
CA PHE A 115 20.38 3.02 -8.31
C PHE A 115 20.15 4.21 -7.39
N ASP A 116 19.77 3.94 -6.14
CA ASP A 116 19.71 4.96 -5.08
C ASP A 116 21.17 5.33 -4.71
N PRO A 117 21.74 6.48 -5.11
CA PRO A 117 23.17 6.75 -4.95
C PRO A 117 23.57 7.15 -3.53
N LYS A 118 22.66 7.07 -2.54
CA LYS A 118 22.88 7.74 -1.25
C LYS A 118 23.68 6.96 -0.21
N GLN A 119 24.20 5.77 -0.50
CA GLN A 119 25.14 5.09 0.40
C GLN A 119 26.31 4.42 -0.33
N TYR A 120 27.18 5.22 -0.93
CA TYR A 120 28.57 4.84 -1.11
C TYR A 120 29.47 5.92 -0.51
N SER A 121 29.64 5.91 0.82
CA SER A 121 30.87 6.45 1.40
C SER A 121 31.90 5.33 1.39
N ALA A 122 32.59 5.19 0.26
CA ALA A 122 33.86 4.46 0.24
C ALA A 122 34.96 5.47 0.55
N SER A 123 35.53 5.40 1.76
CA SER A 123 36.86 5.97 2.01
C SER A 123 37.89 4.95 1.55
N VAL A 124 38.68 5.32 0.55
CA VAL A 124 39.84 4.55 0.10
C VAL A 124 41.10 5.30 0.57
N PRO A 125 42.17 4.59 1.00
CA PRO A 125 43.21 5.08 1.92
C PRO A 125 44.03 6.28 1.47
#